data_AF-U1N2V8-F1
#
_entry.id   AF-U1N2V8-F1
#
_cell.length_a   1.000
_cell.length_b   1.000
_cell.length_c   1.000
_cell.angle_alpha   90.00
_cell.angle_beta   90.00
_cell.angle_gamma   90.00
#
_symmetry.space_group_name_H-M   'P 1'
#
loop_
_entity.id
_entity.type
_entity.pdbx_description
1 polymer ?
#
loop_
_entity_poly.entity_id
_entity_poly.type
_entity_poly.pdbx_seq_one_letter_code
_entity_poly.pdbx_strand_id
1 'polypeptide(L)'
;MTDDVNELLDSDPFSSNSSESSTNPDVSSQSDGSDTTGGVTDSGSVDTMTNGMQTVSPEKTIDHSNLGIGHVLASNQIRISRQGHNLSVFVVPDQRETVEVGDYVQIPYPDGDTYLFAAVEGLRYEPYSDIDDRNESYSLIESGSEIDESEFVQVAELDPLAILDSTGDDVTRHTVNRVPKPNAVTELSRNDTYLRTGLNIPQDGLFAGYLSVGGAPININDQKFPYYISNPGIDPKTNDVEDGEPAVFRHTLVAGSTGTGKTHFAKNLLRQLADTKRYPVEVNIDDAPDRAQAGMIIFDPENEYGELRRKKPLIGYQK
;
A
#
# COMPACT_ATOMS: atom_id res chain seq x y z
N MET A 1 19.32 -27.49 36.28
CA MET A 1 19.00 -26.30 35.48
C MET A 1 19.90 -25.23 36.04
N THR A 2 20.93 -24.88 35.27
CA THR A 2 22.03 -24.01 35.70
C THR A 2 21.60 -22.56 35.54
N ASP A 3 21.65 -21.78 36.63
CA ASP A 3 21.21 -20.38 36.70
C ASP A 3 22.36 -19.42 36.34
N ASP A 4 22.96 -19.58 35.17
CA ASP A 4 24.01 -18.66 34.68
C ASP A 4 23.62 -18.07 33.33
N VAL A 5 23.11 -16.83 33.37
CA VAL A 5 22.64 -16.04 32.21
C VAL A 5 23.75 -15.64 31.23
N ASN A 6 25.02 -15.85 31.60
CA ASN A 6 26.17 -15.55 30.74
C ASN A 6 26.52 -16.70 29.77
N GLU A 7 25.99 -17.91 29.97
CA GLU A 7 26.27 -19.06 29.08
C GLU A 7 25.36 -19.08 27.83
N LEU A 8 24.35 -18.19 27.79
CA LEU A 8 23.35 -18.06 26.70
C LEU A 8 23.72 -17.01 25.65
N LEU A 9 24.80 -16.25 25.85
CA LEU A 9 25.26 -15.18 24.95
C LEU A 9 26.45 -15.57 24.07
N ASP A 10 27.06 -16.74 24.31
CA ASP A 10 28.23 -17.25 23.55
C ASP A 10 27.86 -18.21 22.40
N SER A 11 26.57 -18.34 22.08
CA SER A 11 26.08 -19.16 20.97
C SER A 11 25.52 -18.32 19.83
N ASP A 12 26.34 -17.40 19.32
CA ASP A 12 26.12 -16.75 18.03
C ASP A 12 26.80 -17.56 16.91
N PRO A 13 26.05 -18.21 16.00
CA PRO A 13 26.60 -19.03 14.92
C PRO A 13 27.29 -18.20 13.81
N PHE A 14 27.42 -16.88 13.95
CA PHE A 14 28.00 -16.01 12.92
C PHE A 14 29.28 -15.26 13.34
N SER A 15 29.89 -15.59 14.49
CA SER A 15 31.13 -14.95 14.92
C SER A 15 32.40 -15.61 14.36
N SER A 16 32.92 -14.98 13.30
CA SER A 16 34.32 -14.91 12.82
C SER A 16 34.92 -16.10 12.05
N ASN A 17 35.30 -15.85 10.79
CA ASN A 17 36.73 -15.72 10.45
C ASN A 17 36.96 -15.05 9.09
N SER A 18 37.52 -13.85 9.14
CA SER A 18 38.19 -13.17 8.04
C SER A 18 39.57 -13.79 7.80
N SER A 19 39.84 -14.28 6.59
CA SER A 19 41.20 -14.55 6.13
C SER A 19 41.28 -14.43 4.61
N GLU A 20 42.07 -13.45 4.19
CA GLU A 20 42.56 -13.18 2.85
C GLU A 20 43.28 -14.39 2.24
N SER A 21 43.16 -14.60 0.93
CA SER A 21 44.30 -15.05 0.12
C SER A 21 44.08 -14.79 -1.37
N SER A 22 44.92 -13.93 -1.89
CA SER A 22 45.27 -13.69 -3.29
C SER A 22 46.03 -14.87 -3.90
N THR A 23 45.76 -15.24 -5.16
CA THR A 23 46.81 -15.56 -6.17
C THR A 23 46.26 -15.78 -7.59
N ASN A 24 46.76 -14.99 -8.55
CA ASN A 24 46.85 -15.31 -9.98
C ASN A 24 48.03 -16.28 -10.22
N PRO A 25 48.05 -17.03 -11.33
CA PRO A 25 48.79 -16.61 -12.54
C PRO A 25 47.99 -16.89 -13.84
N ASP A 26 47.92 -16.01 -14.85
CA ASP A 26 48.94 -15.48 -15.77
C ASP A 26 49.20 -16.36 -17.02
N VAL A 27 49.36 -15.67 -18.16
CA VAL A 27 50.10 -16.00 -19.39
C VAL A 27 49.37 -16.39 -20.70
N SER A 28 49.31 -15.39 -21.60
CA SER A 28 49.60 -15.39 -23.07
C SER A 28 48.57 -15.97 -24.08
N SER A 29 48.42 -15.51 -25.34
CA SER A 29 49.05 -14.48 -26.18
C SER A 29 48.38 -14.42 -27.57
N GLN A 30 48.32 -13.21 -28.14
CA GLN A 30 48.54 -12.79 -29.55
C GLN A 30 47.84 -13.48 -30.74
N SER A 31 47.20 -12.66 -31.58
CA SER A 31 47.50 -12.47 -33.03
C SER A 31 46.64 -11.30 -33.56
N ASP A 32 47.26 -10.17 -33.95
CA ASP A 32 47.52 -9.70 -35.33
C ASP A 32 46.32 -9.91 -36.29
N GLY A 33 45.73 -8.91 -36.94
CA GLY A 33 46.32 -7.69 -37.52
C GLY A 33 46.55 -7.90 -39.04
N SER A 34 45.56 -7.59 -39.88
CA SER A 34 45.85 -7.21 -41.28
C SER A 34 44.76 -6.34 -41.90
N ASP A 35 45.21 -5.17 -42.30
CA ASP A 35 44.65 -4.16 -43.17
C ASP A 35 44.51 -4.68 -44.62
N THR A 36 43.48 -4.28 -45.37
CA THR A 36 43.60 -3.64 -46.70
C THR A 36 42.29 -3.55 -47.50
N THR A 37 42.13 -2.35 -48.05
CA THR A 37 41.19 -1.82 -49.04
C THR A 37 41.19 -2.51 -50.40
N GLY A 38 40.05 -2.49 -51.11
CA GLY A 38 40.00 -2.67 -52.56
C GLY A 38 38.59 -2.73 -53.13
N GLY A 39 38.12 -1.64 -53.73
CA GLY A 39 36.84 -1.58 -54.44
C GLY A 39 36.88 -2.23 -55.82
N VAL A 40 35.77 -2.83 -56.23
CA VAL A 40 35.41 -3.10 -57.62
C VAL A 40 33.90 -2.93 -57.78
N THR A 41 33.52 -2.06 -58.70
CA THR A 41 32.20 -1.90 -59.31
C THR A 41 31.85 -3.13 -60.15
N ASP A 42 30.64 -3.69 -59.98
CA ASP A 42 29.97 -4.37 -61.09
C ASP A 42 28.45 -4.22 -60.99
N SER A 43 27.85 -4.02 -62.17
CA SER A 43 26.43 -3.78 -62.39
C SER A 43 25.71 -5.10 -62.58
N GLY A 44 24.62 -5.31 -61.84
CA GLY A 44 23.78 -6.49 -61.98
C GLY A 44 22.37 -6.22 -61.48
N SER A 45 21.47 -5.98 -62.42
CA SER A 45 20.03 -5.85 -62.21
C SER A 45 19.44 -7.06 -61.50
N VAL A 46 18.86 -6.86 -60.31
CA VAL A 46 17.93 -7.82 -59.70
C VAL A 46 16.71 -7.06 -59.20
N ASP A 47 15.60 -7.39 -59.84
CA ASP A 47 14.25 -6.96 -59.54
C ASP A 47 13.83 -7.57 -58.18
N THR A 48 13.59 -6.74 -57.16
CA THR A 48 13.05 -7.19 -55.88
C THR A 48 12.17 -6.09 -55.29
N MET A 49 10.88 -6.21 -55.59
CA MET A 49 9.74 -6.00 -54.69
C MET A 49 10.05 -5.13 -53.47
N THR A 50 9.63 -3.87 -53.53
CA THR A 50 9.55 -2.94 -52.40
C THR A 50 8.70 -3.55 -51.28
N ASN A 51 9.36 -4.25 -50.36
CA ASN A 51 8.78 -4.61 -49.09
C ASN A 51 8.87 -3.36 -48.21
N GLY A 52 7.73 -2.69 -48.00
CA GLY A 52 7.62 -1.54 -47.13
C GLY A 52 8.04 -1.92 -45.72
N MET A 53 9.28 -1.59 -45.35
CA MET A 53 9.71 -1.57 -43.96
C MET A 53 8.92 -0.44 -43.30
N GLN A 54 7.85 -0.79 -42.59
CA GLN A 54 7.23 0.10 -41.63
C GLN A 54 8.29 0.38 -40.55
N THR A 55 8.99 1.49 -40.71
CA THR A 55 9.61 2.20 -39.60
C THR A 55 8.47 2.55 -38.65
N VAL A 56 8.34 1.74 -37.59
CA VAL A 56 7.42 2.01 -36.48
C VAL A 56 7.94 3.30 -35.84
N SER A 57 7.38 4.43 -36.23
CA SER A 57 7.69 5.72 -35.63
C SER A 57 7.17 5.68 -34.19
N PRO A 58 8.02 5.81 -33.16
CA PRO A 58 7.56 5.83 -31.78
C PRO A 58 7.12 7.25 -31.46
N GLU A 59 6.04 7.72 -32.09
CA GLU A 59 5.42 8.98 -31.68
C GLU A 59 3.95 9.00 -32.11
N LYS A 60 3.24 7.95 -31.71
CA LYS A 60 1.82 8.17 -31.42
C LYS A 60 1.85 8.90 -30.09
N THR A 61 1.60 10.19 -30.10
CA THR A 61 1.40 11.01 -28.90
C THR A 61 0.33 10.28 -28.08
N ILE A 62 0.75 9.53 -27.07
CA ILE A 62 -0.17 8.75 -26.26
C ILE A 62 -0.90 9.80 -25.44
N ASP A 63 -2.22 9.84 -25.58
CA ASP A 63 -3.04 10.72 -24.76
C ASP A 63 -2.97 10.24 -23.30
N HIS A 64 -2.05 10.84 -22.54
CA HIS A 64 -1.79 10.51 -21.15
C HIS A 64 -3.00 10.76 -20.23
N SER A 65 -4.00 11.54 -20.69
CA SER A 65 -5.21 11.80 -19.90
C SER A 65 -6.07 10.55 -19.66
N ASN A 66 -5.95 9.52 -20.51
CA ASN A 66 -6.71 8.27 -20.41
C ASN A 66 -5.92 7.12 -19.74
N LEU A 67 -4.71 7.40 -19.24
CA LEU A 67 -3.83 6.37 -18.68
C LEU A 67 -3.89 6.26 -17.15
N GLY A 68 -4.76 7.02 -16.48
CA GLY A 68 -4.82 7.04 -15.01
C GLY A 68 -3.45 7.35 -14.41
N ILE A 69 -3.04 6.60 -13.38
CA ILE A 69 -1.65 6.64 -12.88
C ILE A 69 -0.70 5.77 -13.70
N GLY A 70 -1.24 4.88 -14.54
CA GLY A 70 -0.49 4.03 -15.45
C GLY A 70 -1.15 2.67 -15.66
N HIS A 71 -0.37 1.60 -15.84
CA HIS A 71 -0.92 0.29 -16.22
C HIS A 71 -0.20 -0.90 -15.58
N VAL A 72 -0.93 -2.01 -15.45
CA VAL A 72 -0.42 -3.26 -14.87
C VAL A 72 0.70 -3.85 -15.73
N LEU A 73 1.86 -4.08 -15.12
CA LEU A 73 3.03 -4.68 -15.76
C LEU A 73 2.88 -6.19 -15.92
N ALA A 74 3.19 -6.67 -17.12
CA ALA A 74 3.25 -8.10 -17.43
C ALA A 74 4.63 -8.73 -17.16
N SER A 75 5.68 -7.92 -17.18
CA SER A 75 7.09 -8.34 -17.12
C SER A 75 7.43 -9.10 -15.83
N ASN A 76 6.87 -8.69 -14.70
CA ASN A 76 7.18 -9.24 -13.38
C ASN A 76 6.26 -10.41 -12.96
N GLN A 77 5.58 -11.05 -13.91
CA GLN A 77 4.64 -12.15 -13.67
C GLN A 77 3.51 -11.77 -12.70
N ILE A 78 2.38 -11.28 -13.25
CA ILE A 78 1.18 -10.96 -12.46
C ILE A 78 0.70 -12.22 -11.74
N ARG A 79 0.76 -12.19 -10.41
CA ARG A 79 0.45 -13.34 -9.57
C ARG A 79 -0.36 -12.94 -8.35
N ILE A 80 -1.41 -13.71 -8.08
CA ILE A 80 -2.13 -13.67 -6.81
C ILE A 80 -2.22 -15.11 -6.32
N SER A 81 -1.79 -15.34 -5.08
CA SER A 81 -1.82 -16.65 -4.45
C SER A 81 -2.07 -16.51 -2.95
N ARG A 82 -2.41 -17.62 -2.28
CA ARG A 82 -2.60 -17.63 -0.82
C ARG A 82 -1.32 -17.35 -0.02
N GLN A 83 -0.16 -17.48 -0.65
CA GLN A 83 1.15 -17.29 0.00
C GLN A 83 1.76 -15.91 -0.29
N GLY A 84 1.11 -15.11 -1.14
CA GLY A 84 1.63 -13.81 -1.56
C GLY A 84 1.13 -13.41 -2.94
N HIS A 85 1.41 -12.17 -3.30
CA HIS A 85 1.06 -11.55 -4.56
C HIS A 85 2.30 -10.95 -5.22
N ASN A 86 2.26 -10.78 -6.53
CA ASN A 86 3.18 -9.98 -7.30
C ASN A 86 2.34 -9.18 -8.28
N LEU A 87 2.16 -7.91 -7.97
CA LEU A 87 1.40 -6.99 -8.79
C LEU A 87 2.16 -5.67 -8.81
N SER A 88 2.47 -5.21 -10.02
CA SER A 88 3.20 -3.97 -10.22
C SER A 88 2.54 -3.15 -11.32
N VAL A 89 2.61 -1.84 -11.17
CA VAL A 89 2.07 -0.87 -12.12
C VAL A 89 3.21 0.03 -12.57
N PHE A 90 3.33 0.20 -13.88
CA PHE A 90 4.17 1.24 -14.45
C PHE A 90 3.49 2.58 -14.20
N VAL A 91 4.20 3.53 -13.59
CA VAL A 91 3.70 4.87 -13.33
C VAL A 91 4.09 5.78 -14.48
N VAL A 92 3.10 6.46 -15.08
CA VAL A 92 3.36 7.41 -16.17
C VAL A 92 4.12 8.64 -15.65
N PRO A 93 5.01 9.26 -16.45
CA PRO A 93 5.83 10.39 -16.01
C PRO A 93 5.04 11.51 -15.30
N ASP A 94 3.90 11.91 -15.87
CA ASP A 94 3.05 12.98 -15.34
C ASP A 94 2.42 12.68 -13.97
N GLN A 95 2.48 11.43 -13.51
CA GLN A 95 1.85 10.97 -12.27
C GLN A 95 2.88 10.57 -11.19
N ARG A 96 4.19 10.65 -11.49
CA ARG A 96 5.26 10.21 -10.56
C ARG A 96 5.27 10.98 -9.23
N GLU A 97 4.98 12.28 -9.29
CA GLU A 97 4.87 13.15 -8.11
C GLU A 97 3.51 13.08 -7.40
N THR A 98 2.51 12.44 -8.04
CA THR A 98 1.15 12.33 -7.51
C THR A 98 0.96 11.04 -6.71
N VAL A 99 1.64 9.97 -7.09
CA VAL A 99 1.52 8.65 -6.46
C VAL A 99 2.43 8.59 -5.24
N GLU A 100 1.83 8.30 -4.08
CA GLU A 100 2.58 8.11 -2.83
C GLU A 100 2.42 6.69 -2.29
N VAL A 101 3.41 6.25 -1.50
CA VAL A 101 3.27 4.99 -0.73
C VAL A 101 2.11 5.13 0.26
N GLY A 102 1.20 4.15 0.21
CA GLY A 102 -0.04 4.13 0.96
C GLY A 102 -1.26 4.63 0.18
N ASP A 103 -1.10 5.17 -1.04
CA ASP A 103 -2.24 5.49 -1.88
C ASP A 103 -3.06 4.25 -2.23
N TYR A 104 -4.36 4.43 -2.42
CA TYR A 104 -5.26 3.36 -2.83
C TYR A 104 -5.55 3.47 -4.32
N VAL A 105 -5.56 2.34 -5.01
CA VAL A 105 -5.75 2.26 -6.45
C VAL A 105 -6.86 1.28 -6.83
N GLN A 106 -7.40 1.47 -8.03
CA GLN A 106 -8.40 0.60 -8.64
C GLN A 106 -7.91 0.14 -10.01
N ILE A 107 -8.09 -1.16 -10.29
CA ILE A 107 -7.76 -1.76 -11.57
C ILE A 107 -9.00 -2.50 -12.09
N PRO A 108 -9.58 -2.11 -13.23
CA PRO A 108 -10.78 -2.75 -13.76
C PRO A 108 -10.47 -4.16 -14.25
N TYR A 109 -11.44 -5.05 -14.04
CA TYR A 109 -11.51 -6.33 -14.73
C TYR A 109 -12.28 -6.17 -16.06
N PRO A 110 -12.12 -7.12 -17.00
CA PRO A 110 -12.76 -7.03 -18.33
C PRO A 110 -14.29 -7.10 -18.33
N ASP A 111 -14.90 -7.49 -17.21
CA ASP A 111 -16.35 -7.50 -17.00
C ASP A 111 -16.94 -6.08 -16.81
N GLY A 112 -16.09 -5.06 -16.58
CA GLY A 112 -16.45 -3.65 -16.57
C GLY A 112 -17.00 -3.13 -15.24
N ASP A 113 -17.70 -3.98 -14.50
CA ASP A 113 -18.32 -3.63 -13.23
C ASP A 113 -17.49 -4.05 -12.02
N THR A 114 -16.39 -4.77 -12.23
CA THR A 114 -15.53 -5.25 -11.15
C THR A 114 -14.16 -4.61 -11.18
N TYR A 115 -13.64 -4.28 -9.99
CA TYR A 115 -12.36 -3.63 -9.80
C TYR A 115 -11.52 -4.38 -8.77
N LEU A 116 -10.23 -4.51 -9.00
CA LEU A 116 -9.27 -4.86 -7.97
C LEU A 116 -8.94 -3.58 -7.19
N PHE A 117 -9.15 -3.62 -5.88
CA PHE A 117 -8.79 -2.55 -4.96
C PHE A 117 -7.49 -2.92 -4.23
N ALA A 118 -6.47 -2.08 -4.34
CA ALA A 118 -5.14 -2.33 -3.81
C ALA A 118 -4.56 -1.06 -3.15
N ALA A 119 -3.55 -1.23 -2.29
CA ALA A 119 -2.73 -0.15 -1.79
C ALA A 119 -1.36 -0.14 -2.48
N VAL A 120 -0.77 1.03 -2.66
CA VAL A 120 0.64 1.18 -3.08
C VAL A 120 1.52 0.84 -1.88
N GLU A 121 2.17 -0.32 -1.93
CA GLU A 121 3.05 -0.80 -0.86
C GLU A 121 4.45 -0.19 -0.97
N GLY A 122 4.91 0.02 -2.21
CA GLY A 122 6.25 0.54 -2.48
C GLY A 122 6.34 1.23 -3.83
N LEU A 123 7.31 2.14 -3.94
CA LEU A 123 7.69 2.80 -5.18
C LEU A 123 9.18 2.55 -5.43
N ARG A 124 9.53 2.20 -6.66
CA ARG A 124 10.92 1.99 -7.06
C ARG A 124 11.15 2.49 -8.48
N TYR A 125 12.38 2.92 -8.77
CA TYR A 125 12.83 3.12 -10.14
C TYR A 125 13.53 1.84 -10.63
N GLU A 126 13.21 1.43 -11.85
CA GLU A 126 13.91 0.37 -12.58
C GLU A 126 14.56 0.98 -13.82
N PRO A 127 15.79 0.59 -14.19
CA PRO A 127 16.41 1.03 -15.42
C PRO A 127 15.70 0.40 -16.63
N TYR A 128 15.63 1.12 -17.75
CA TYR A 128 14.98 0.62 -18.98
C TYR A 128 15.71 -0.58 -19.62
N SER A 129 16.97 -0.77 -19.26
CA SER A 129 17.82 -1.86 -19.73
C SER A 129 18.75 -2.33 -18.61
N ASP A 130 19.22 -3.57 -18.69
CA ASP A 130 20.24 -4.15 -17.78
C ASP A 130 21.62 -3.50 -18.01
N ILE A 131 21.69 -2.17 -18.03
CA ILE A 131 22.95 -1.44 -18.05
C ILE A 131 23.47 -1.42 -16.61
N ASP A 132 24.65 -1.98 -16.44
CA ASP A 132 25.40 -2.02 -15.19
C ASP A 132 25.79 -0.58 -14.78
N ASP A 133 24.92 0.09 -14.02
CA ASP A 133 25.13 1.44 -13.49
C ASP A 133 26.20 1.49 -12.39
N ARG A 134 26.77 0.34 -11.99
CA ARG A 134 27.84 0.21 -11.00
C ARG A 134 29.20 0.76 -11.46
N ASN A 135 29.23 1.59 -12.50
CA ASN A 135 30.46 2.21 -13.00
C ASN A 135 30.54 3.66 -12.50
N GLU A 136 31.52 3.94 -11.64
CA GLU A 136 31.74 5.25 -10.98
C GLU A 136 31.87 6.44 -11.95
N SER A 137 32.13 6.19 -13.23
CA SER A 137 32.30 7.20 -14.27
C SER A 137 31.00 7.93 -14.68
N TYR A 138 29.81 7.36 -14.42
CA TYR A 138 28.53 8.04 -14.72
C TYR A 138 28.09 9.01 -13.61
N SER A 139 28.36 8.69 -12.34
CA SER A 139 27.98 9.51 -11.18
C SER A 139 28.65 10.91 -11.14
N LEU A 140 29.84 11.05 -11.74
CA LEU A 140 30.59 12.32 -11.73
C LEU A 140 30.10 13.33 -12.77
N ILE A 141 29.46 12.91 -13.85
CA ILE A 141 28.98 13.80 -14.93
C ILE A 141 27.60 14.40 -14.59
N GLU A 142 26.80 13.68 -13.80
CA GLU A 142 25.41 14.06 -13.46
C GLU A 142 25.25 14.94 -12.22
N SER A 143 26.36 15.29 -11.54
CA SER A 143 26.33 16.06 -10.28
C SER A 143 25.88 17.54 -10.43
N GLY A 144 25.31 17.93 -11.57
CA GLY A 144 24.78 19.27 -11.83
C GLY A 144 23.64 19.38 -12.85
N SER A 145 23.10 18.27 -13.36
CA SER A 145 21.91 18.24 -14.23
C SER A 145 20.75 17.54 -13.52
N GLU A 146 19.50 17.95 -13.80
CA GLU A 146 18.34 17.11 -13.48
C GLU A 146 18.60 15.72 -14.10
N ILE A 147 18.43 14.66 -13.30
CA ILE A 147 18.57 13.27 -13.76
C ILE A 147 17.67 13.14 -14.98
N ASP A 148 18.21 12.62 -16.09
CA ASP A 148 17.40 12.36 -17.28
C ASP A 148 16.49 11.17 -16.99
N GLU A 149 15.31 11.48 -16.43
CA GLU A 149 14.26 10.55 -16.07
C GLU A 149 13.70 9.71 -17.25
N SER A 150 14.23 9.91 -18.47
CA SER A 150 13.95 9.08 -19.63
C SER A 150 14.61 7.70 -19.57
N GLU A 151 15.68 7.52 -18.78
CA GLU A 151 16.40 6.23 -18.67
C GLU A 151 15.81 5.29 -17.61
N PHE A 152 14.92 5.80 -16.76
CA PHE A 152 14.30 5.06 -15.66
C PHE A 152 12.78 5.03 -15.74
N VAL A 153 12.21 3.90 -15.36
CA VAL A 153 10.77 3.72 -15.21
C VAL A 153 10.42 3.63 -13.73
N GLN A 154 9.44 4.42 -13.29
CA GLN A 154 8.92 4.29 -11.94
C GLN A 154 7.87 3.17 -11.91
N VAL A 155 8.02 2.26 -10.95
CA VAL A 155 7.15 1.11 -10.73
C VAL A 155 6.56 1.19 -9.34
N ALA A 156 5.23 1.07 -9.27
CA ALA A 156 4.49 0.93 -8.03
C ALA A 156 4.20 -0.54 -7.74
N GLU A 157 4.62 -1.00 -6.57
CA GLU A 157 4.26 -2.32 -6.02
C GLU A 157 2.91 -2.21 -5.30
N LEU A 158 2.01 -3.14 -5.58
CA LEU A 158 0.65 -3.10 -5.07
C LEU A 158 0.34 -4.27 -4.14
N ASP A 159 -0.25 -3.97 -2.98
CA ASP A 159 -0.87 -4.92 -2.05
C ASP A 159 -2.38 -5.03 -2.34
N PRO A 160 -2.87 -6.14 -2.94
CA PRO A 160 -4.27 -6.33 -3.26
C PRO A 160 -5.11 -6.58 -1.99
N LEU A 161 -6.07 -5.70 -1.72
CA LEU A 161 -6.88 -5.74 -0.50
C LEU A 161 -8.23 -6.42 -0.70
N ALA A 162 -8.90 -6.13 -1.82
CA ALA A 162 -10.24 -6.63 -2.12
C ALA A 162 -10.55 -6.59 -3.62
N ILE A 163 -11.57 -7.36 -4.02
CA ILE A 163 -12.25 -7.18 -5.29
C ILE A 163 -13.58 -6.48 -5.00
N LEU A 164 -13.89 -5.43 -5.76
CA LEU A 164 -15.08 -4.59 -5.62
C LEU A 164 -15.99 -4.77 -6.83
N ASP A 165 -17.20 -5.26 -6.61
CA ASP A 165 -18.24 -5.38 -7.63
C ASP A 165 -19.20 -4.20 -7.50
N SER A 166 -19.33 -3.40 -8.55
CA SER A 166 -20.22 -2.24 -8.61
C SER A 166 -21.50 -2.62 -9.36
N THR A 167 -22.62 -2.75 -8.64
CA THR A 167 -23.93 -3.01 -9.25
C THR A 167 -24.83 -1.79 -9.04
N GLY A 168 -24.92 -0.93 -10.05
CA GLY A 168 -25.61 0.36 -9.91
C GLY A 168 -24.85 1.27 -8.94
N ASP A 169 -25.52 1.73 -7.90
CA ASP A 169 -24.92 2.58 -6.85
C ASP A 169 -24.33 1.78 -5.67
N ASP A 170 -24.54 0.46 -5.65
CA ASP A 170 -24.06 -0.42 -4.58
C ASP A 170 -22.72 -1.05 -4.96
N VAL A 171 -21.76 -1.03 -4.02
CA VAL A 171 -20.45 -1.66 -4.18
C VAL A 171 -20.28 -2.74 -3.13
N THR A 172 -20.00 -3.98 -3.56
CA THR A 172 -19.79 -5.13 -2.67
C THR A 172 -18.32 -5.56 -2.63
N ARG A 173 -17.89 -6.03 -1.46
CA ARG A 173 -16.50 -6.45 -1.19
C ARG A 173 -16.35 -7.97 -1.29
N HIS A 174 -15.37 -8.41 -2.07
CA HIS A 174 -15.01 -9.82 -2.23
C HIS A 174 -13.53 -10.06 -1.95
N THR A 175 -13.20 -11.30 -1.56
CA THR A 175 -11.81 -11.73 -1.38
C THR A 175 -11.08 -11.75 -2.71
N VAL A 176 -9.82 -11.32 -2.70
CA VAL A 176 -8.96 -11.34 -3.89
C VAL A 176 -8.67 -12.80 -4.31
N ASN A 177 -9.19 -13.20 -5.46
CA ASN A 177 -9.08 -14.58 -5.96
C ASN A 177 -8.73 -14.69 -7.46
N ARG A 178 -8.55 -13.56 -8.16
CA ARG A 178 -8.27 -13.51 -9.60
C ARG A 178 -7.33 -12.37 -9.93
N VAL A 179 -6.45 -12.57 -10.91
CA VAL A 179 -5.48 -11.56 -11.37
C VAL A 179 -6.11 -10.58 -12.36
N PRO A 180 -5.77 -9.28 -12.30
CA PRO A 180 -6.17 -8.33 -13.33
C PRO A 180 -5.47 -8.65 -14.66
N LYS A 181 -5.97 -8.07 -15.75
CA LYS A 181 -5.32 -8.27 -17.05
C LYS A 181 -4.02 -7.46 -17.15
N PRO A 182 -3.01 -7.99 -17.86
CA PRO A 182 -1.88 -7.19 -18.30
C PRO A 182 -2.35 -5.90 -19.01
N ASN A 183 -1.62 -4.81 -18.80
CA ASN A 183 -1.90 -3.49 -19.38
C ASN A 183 -3.26 -2.88 -18.98
N ALA A 184 -3.94 -3.43 -17.97
CA ALA A 184 -5.12 -2.77 -17.41
C ALA A 184 -4.73 -1.41 -16.82
N VAL A 185 -5.50 -0.38 -17.15
CA VAL A 185 -5.28 0.98 -16.64
C VAL A 185 -5.53 1.00 -15.13
N THR A 186 -4.68 1.69 -14.40
CA THR A 186 -4.76 1.82 -12.94
C THR A 186 -5.10 3.26 -12.60
N GLU A 187 -6.05 3.46 -11.68
CA GLU A 187 -6.49 4.79 -11.25
C GLU A 187 -6.40 4.93 -9.73
N LEU A 188 -6.23 6.16 -9.23
CA LEU A 188 -6.32 6.44 -7.79
C LEU A 188 -7.76 6.32 -7.33
N SER A 189 -7.97 5.58 -6.23
CA SER A 189 -9.27 5.47 -5.58
C SER A 189 -9.58 6.73 -4.79
N ARG A 190 -10.25 7.70 -5.42
CA ARG A 190 -10.71 8.96 -4.78
C ARG A 190 -12.24 9.02 -4.61
N ASN A 191 -12.93 7.88 -4.63
CA ASN A 191 -14.37 7.76 -4.42
C ASN A 191 -14.70 7.25 -3.01
N ASP A 192 -15.65 7.91 -2.32
CA ASP A 192 -16.04 7.59 -0.94
C ASP A 192 -16.55 6.15 -0.80
N THR A 193 -17.46 5.71 -1.67
CA THR A 193 -18.06 4.37 -1.64
C THR A 193 -17.00 3.30 -1.82
N TYR A 194 -16.11 3.45 -2.80
CA TYR A 194 -15.06 2.48 -3.06
C TYR A 194 -14.03 2.41 -1.93
N LEU A 195 -13.63 3.56 -1.36
CA LEU A 195 -12.70 3.57 -0.22
C LEU A 195 -13.33 2.92 1.02
N ARG A 196 -14.60 3.24 1.32
CA ARG A 196 -15.32 2.63 2.45
C ARG A 196 -15.44 1.12 2.27
N THR A 197 -15.94 0.68 1.12
CA THR A 197 -16.14 -0.74 0.85
C THR A 197 -14.82 -1.49 0.77
N GLY A 198 -13.81 -0.95 0.08
CA GLY A 198 -12.48 -1.56 -0.05
C GLY A 198 -11.78 -1.78 1.29
N LEU A 199 -11.78 -0.75 2.14
CA LEU A 199 -11.16 -0.75 3.46
C LEU A 199 -12.06 -1.28 4.58
N ASN A 200 -13.29 -1.71 4.25
CA ASN A 200 -14.29 -2.17 5.21
C ASN A 200 -14.56 -1.13 6.32
N ILE A 201 -14.62 0.14 5.95
CA ILE A 201 -14.91 1.26 6.86
C ILE A 201 -16.42 1.51 6.83
N PRO A 202 -17.11 1.49 8.00
CA PRO A 202 -18.54 1.78 8.05
C PRO A 202 -18.85 3.25 7.71
N GLN A 203 -20.12 3.52 7.43
CA GLN A 203 -20.62 4.88 7.16
C GLN A 203 -20.61 5.75 8.42
N ASP A 204 -20.85 5.14 9.58
CA ASP A 204 -20.87 5.78 10.87
C ASP A 204 -20.25 4.88 11.96
N GLY A 205 -20.11 5.44 13.16
CA GLY A 205 -19.53 4.75 14.31
C GLY A 205 -18.61 5.64 15.11
N LEU A 206 -17.64 5.04 15.79
CA LEU A 206 -16.65 5.78 16.56
C LEU A 206 -15.67 6.44 15.59
N PHE A 207 -15.59 7.76 15.62
CA PHE A 207 -14.63 8.51 14.81
C PHE A 207 -13.21 8.25 15.32
N ALA A 208 -12.39 7.57 14.52
CA ALA A 208 -11.01 7.24 14.86
C ALA A 208 -10.02 8.32 14.39
N GLY A 209 -10.36 9.05 13.32
CA GLY A 209 -9.50 10.06 12.71
C GLY A 209 -9.85 10.26 11.25
N TYR A 210 -8.95 10.88 10.50
CA TYR A 210 -9.05 10.97 9.04
C TYR A 210 -8.08 9.99 8.41
N LEU A 211 -8.50 9.34 7.33
CA LEU A 211 -7.62 8.49 6.53
C LEU A 211 -6.53 9.37 5.90
N SER A 212 -5.28 8.92 5.93
CA SER A 212 -4.13 9.70 5.48
C SER A 212 -3.10 8.84 4.74
N VAL A 213 -2.45 9.44 3.75
CA VAL A 213 -1.31 8.90 2.99
C VAL A 213 -0.14 9.86 3.16
N GLY A 214 1.07 9.37 3.40
CA GLY A 214 2.24 10.23 3.66
C GLY A 214 2.10 11.17 4.89
N GLY A 215 1.10 10.96 5.75
CA GLY A 215 0.75 11.87 6.84
C GLY A 215 -0.20 13.03 6.44
N ALA A 216 -0.53 13.15 5.16
CA ALA A 216 -1.54 14.07 4.65
C ALA A 216 -2.93 13.39 4.60
N PRO A 217 -4.01 14.05 5.06
CA PRO A 217 -5.34 13.46 4.99
C PRO A 217 -5.80 13.33 3.54
N ILE A 218 -6.40 12.19 3.19
CA ILE A 218 -7.08 12.00 1.91
C ILE A 218 -8.31 12.92 1.89
N ASN A 219 -8.43 13.71 0.82
CA ASN A 219 -9.60 14.52 0.55
C ASN A 219 -10.45 13.89 -0.56
N ILE A 220 -11.76 13.83 -0.33
CA ILE A 220 -12.76 13.46 -1.33
C ILE A 220 -13.73 14.64 -1.44
N ASN A 221 -13.90 15.18 -2.65
CA ASN A 221 -14.72 16.37 -2.90
C ASN A 221 -14.39 17.53 -1.91
N ASP A 222 -13.11 17.83 -1.75
CA ASP A 222 -12.56 18.86 -0.84
C ASP A 222 -12.83 18.64 0.66
N GLN A 223 -13.23 17.42 1.05
CA GLN A 223 -13.46 17.06 2.45
C GLN A 223 -12.55 15.93 2.90
N LYS A 224 -11.97 16.06 4.10
CA LYS A 224 -11.15 15.01 4.70
C LYS A 224 -11.99 13.76 4.93
N PHE A 225 -11.50 12.61 4.47
CA PHE A 225 -12.22 11.36 4.57
C PHE A 225 -12.16 10.77 6.00
N PRO A 226 -13.29 10.65 6.72
CA PRO A 226 -13.31 10.17 8.08
C PRO A 226 -13.18 8.64 8.15
N TYR A 227 -12.37 8.17 9.10
CA TYR A 227 -12.25 6.77 9.45
C TYR A 227 -13.12 6.47 10.68
N TYR A 228 -14.08 5.57 10.51
CA TYR A 228 -14.97 5.13 11.58
C TYR A 228 -14.66 3.69 12.00
N ILE A 229 -14.87 3.40 13.27
CA ILE A 229 -14.88 2.04 13.81
C ILE A 229 -16.32 1.68 14.13
N SER A 230 -16.78 0.57 13.56
CA SER A 230 -18.12 0.04 13.82
C SER A 230 -18.27 -0.20 15.33
N ASN A 231 -19.36 0.25 15.92
CA ASN A 231 -19.65 0.08 17.34
C ASN A 231 -21.16 -0.09 17.51
N PRO A 232 -21.74 -1.19 17.05
CA PRO A 232 -23.18 -1.44 17.20
C PRO A 232 -23.54 -1.58 18.68
N GLY A 233 -24.78 -1.29 19.00
CA GLY A 233 -25.37 -1.34 20.32
C GLY A 233 -26.88 -1.20 20.17
N ILE A 234 -27.46 -0.21 20.83
CA ILE A 234 -28.88 0.12 20.70
C ILE A 234 -29.00 1.47 20.00
N ASP A 235 -29.77 1.51 18.91
CA ASP A 235 -30.06 2.74 18.19
C ASP A 235 -30.85 3.69 19.12
N PRO A 236 -30.37 4.92 19.37
CA PRO A 236 -31.04 5.84 20.30
C PRO A 236 -32.37 6.40 19.79
N LYS A 237 -32.65 6.31 18.48
CA LYS A 237 -33.87 6.79 17.82
C LYS A 237 -34.90 5.66 17.68
N THR A 238 -34.50 4.50 17.16
CA THR A 238 -35.44 3.39 16.92
C THR A 238 -35.56 2.45 18.09
N ASN A 239 -34.57 2.47 19.00
CA ASN A 239 -34.51 1.64 20.19
C ASN A 239 -34.30 0.14 19.91
N ASP A 240 -33.92 -0.19 18.67
CA ASP A 240 -33.61 -1.53 18.21
C ASP A 240 -32.15 -1.89 18.47
N VAL A 241 -31.87 -3.19 18.51
CA VAL A 241 -30.50 -3.71 18.58
C VAL A 241 -29.89 -3.66 17.19
N GLU A 242 -28.77 -2.95 17.06
CA GLU A 242 -28.00 -2.86 15.82
C GLU A 242 -27.24 -4.18 15.58
N ASP A 243 -27.09 -4.55 14.30
CA ASP A 243 -26.38 -5.77 13.92
C ASP A 243 -24.85 -5.64 14.10
N GLY A 244 -24.20 -6.76 14.40
CA GLY A 244 -22.76 -6.88 14.58
C GLY A 244 -22.28 -6.81 16.03
N GLU A 245 -20.96 -6.90 16.20
CA GLU A 245 -20.32 -6.94 17.52
C GLU A 245 -19.89 -5.54 18.00
N PRO A 246 -20.39 -5.08 19.17
CA PRO A 246 -19.99 -3.82 19.78
C PRO A 246 -18.47 -3.64 19.87
N ALA A 247 -17.97 -2.41 19.66
CA ALA A 247 -16.54 -2.15 19.77
C ALA A 247 -16.00 -2.40 21.19
N VAL A 248 -16.86 -2.23 22.20
CA VAL A 248 -16.52 -2.47 23.62
C VAL A 248 -16.18 -3.92 23.95
N PHE A 249 -16.62 -4.88 23.13
CA PHE A 249 -16.33 -6.31 23.32
C PHE A 249 -15.08 -6.77 22.58
N ARG A 250 -14.52 -5.91 21.70
CA ARG A 250 -13.28 -6.19 20.98
C ARG A 250 -12.08 -5.61 21.73
N HIS A 251 -11.09 -6.46 22.00
CA HIS A 251 -9.81 -6.00 22.53
C HIS A 251 -9.10 -5.11 21.51
N THR A 252 -8.65 -3.92 21.95
CA THR A 252 -7.95 -2.95 21.10
C THR A 252 -6.57 -2.67 21.67
N LEU A 253 -5.53 -2.81 20.85
CA LEU A 253 -4.16 -2.42 21.18
C LEU A 253 -3.81 -1.11 20.48
N VAL A 254 -3.45 -0.07 21.23
CA VAL A 254 -2.95 1.20 20.71
C VAL A 254 -1.45 1.28 20.98
N ALA A 255 -0.64 1.11 19.94
CA ALA A 255 0.81 1.11 20.02
C ALA A 255 1.43 2.23 19.16
N GLY A 256 2.63 2.65 19.50
CA GLY A 256 3.36 3.72 18.82
C GLY A 256 4.47 4.30 19.71
N SER A 257 5.44 4.96 19.09
CA SER A 257 6.55 5.61 19.81
C SER A 257 6.08 6.73 20.74
N THR A 258 6.97 7.23 21.60
CA THR A 258 6.66 8.40 22.45
C THR A 258 6.37 9.62 21.58
N GLY A 259 5.34 10.39 21.94
CA GLY A 259 4.95 11.60 21.20
C GLY A 259 4.09 11.37 19.96
N THR A 260 3.79 10.13 19.55
CA THR A 260 2.98 9.86 18.34
C THR A 260 1.47 9.97 18.55
N GLY A 261 1.03 10.45 19.73
CA GLY A 261 -0.38 10.72 19.98
C GLY A 261 -1.22 9.53 20.47
N LYS A 262 -0.62 8.42 20.94
CA LYS A 262 -1.34 7.27 21.52
C LYS A 262 -2.45 7.67 22.48
N THR A 263 -2.12 8.52 23.45
CA THR A 263 -3.04 9.01 24.48
C THR A 263 -4.13 9.89 23.90
N HIS A 264 -3.81 10.72 22.90
CA HIS A 264 -4.78 11.56 22.24
C HIS A 264 -5.83 10.71 21.49
N PHE A 265 -5.37 9.70 20.75
CA PHE A 265 -6.22 8.73 20.07
C PHE A 265 -7.09 7.93 21.06
N ALA A 266 -6.47 7.37 22.10
CA ALA A 266 -7.18 6.60 23.12
C ALA A 266 -8.25 7.43 23.84
N LYS A 267 -7.94 8.66 24.27
CA LYS A 267 -8.93 9.58 24.86
C LYS A 267 -10.09 9.85 23.91
N ASN A 268 -9.83 10.02 22.62
CA ASN A 268 -10.88 10.27 21.64
C ASN A 268 -11.86 9.08 21.53
N LEU A 269 -11.34 7.85 21.47
CA LEU A 269 -12.19 6.65 21.45
C LEU A 269 -12.94 6.48 22.79
N LEU A 270 -12.23 6.54 23.92
CA LEU A 270 -12.83 6.37 25.24
C LEU A 270 -13.93 7.39 25.54
N ARG A 271 -13.77 8.64 25.10
CA ARG A 271 -14.80 9.68 25.25
C ARG A 271 -16.09 9.35 24.50
N GLN A 272 -15.98 8.78 23.31
CA GLN A 272 -17.09 8.38 22.46
C GLN A 272 -17.74 7.07 22.97
N LEU A 273 -16.94 6.14 23.49
CA LEU A 273 -17.43 4.93 24.14
C LEU A 273 -18.18 5.21 25.44
N ALA A 274 -17.67 6.14 26.25
CA ALA A 274 -18.34 6.62 27.45
C ALA A 274 -19.52 7.57 27.14
N ASP A 275 -19.95 7.66 25.89
CA ASP A 275 -21.14 8.44 25.52
C ASP A 275 -22.44 7.67 25.76
N THR A 276 -23.57 8.24 25.36
CA THR A 276 -24.88 7.70 25.75
C THR A 276 -25.24 6.37 25.07
N LYS A 277 -24.37 5.81 24.23
CA LYS A 277 -24.63 4.53 23.57
C LYS A 277 -24.87 3.45 24.61
N ARG A 278 -25.92 2.65 24.36
CA ARG A 278 -26.32 1.53 25.21
C ARG A 278 -26.02 0.23 24.49
N TYR A 279 -25.76 -0.79 25.26
CA TYR A 279 -25.48 -2.13 24.77
C TYR A 279 -26.48 -3.12 25.37
N PRO A 280 -26.94 -4.11 24.59
CA PRO A 280 -27.72 -5.21 25.14
C PRO A 280 -26.84 -6.03 26.08
N VAL A 281 -27.35 -6.31 27.28
CA VAL A 281 -26.70 -7.15 28.28
C VAL A 281 -27.69 -8.20 28.75
N GLU A 282 -27.34 -9.46 28.59
CA GLU A 282 -28.13 -10.57 29.12
C GLU A 282 -27.80 -10.75 30.61
N VAL A 283 -28.66 -10.25 31.48
CA VAL A 283 -28.51 -10.40 32.94
C VAL A 283 -29.23 -11.66 33.43
N ASN A 284 -30.34 -12.04 32.79
CA ASN A 284 -31.09 -13.28 33.04
C ASN A 284 -31.57 -13.88 31.71
N ILE A 285 -31.56 -15.21 31.61
CA ILE A 285 -31.91 -15.96 30.38
C ILE A 285 -33.41 -15.86 30.03
N ASP A 286 -34.27 -15.55 31.02
CA ASP A 286 -35.72 -15.55 30.88
C ASP A 286 -36.35 -14.15 30.72
N ASP A 287 -35.54 -13.07 30.79
CA ASP A 287 -36.01 -11.68 30.66
C ASP A 287 -35.46 -11.01 29.39
N ALA A 288 -36.13 -9.96 28.93
CA ALA A 288 -35.61 -9.13 27.84
C ALA A 288 -34.23 -8.56 28.22
N PRO A 289 -33.28 -8.45 27.27
CA PRO A 289 -31.93 -7.99 27.56
C PRO A 289 -31.95 -6.60 28.19
N ASP A 290 -31.26 -6.50 29.32
CA ASP A 290 -31.06 -5.24 30.03
C ASP A 290 -30.17 -4.31 29.20
N ARG A 291 -30.25 -3.02 29.49
CA ARG A 291 -29.60 -1.98 28.66
C ARG A 291 -28.60 -1.20 29.47
N ALA A 292 -27.33 -1.53 29.30
CA ALA A 292 -26.26 -0.92 30.07
C ALA A 292 -25.47 0.10 29.24
N GLN A 293 -24.92 1.10 29.93
CA GLN A 293 -23.80 1.88 29.40
C GLN A 293 -22.50 1.13 29.62
N ALA A 294 -21.50 1.44 28.81
CA ALA A 294 -20.14 0.98 29.08
C ALA A 294 -19.64 1.60 30.39
N GLY A 295 -19.37 0.74 31.38
CA GLY A 295 -18.56 1.11 32.54
C GLY A 295 -17.08 1.15 32.14
N MET A 296 -16.36 2.18 32.57
CA MET A 296 -14.96 2.38 32.17
C MET A 296 -14.05 2.44 33.38
N ILE A 297 -13.00 1.62 33.38
CA ILE A 297 -11.94 1.63 34.38
C ILE A 297 -10.62 1.96 33.67
N ILE A 298 -9.94 3.01 34.11
CA ILE A 298 -8.63 3.41 33.58
C ILE A 298 -7.57 3.20 34.66
N PHE A 299 -6.51 2.48 34.30
CA PHE A 299 -5.24 2.46 35.03
C PHE A 299 -4.31 3.46 34.34
N ASP A 300 -3.94 4.52 35.03
CA ASP A 300 -3.30 5.70 34.44
C ASP A 300 -1.96 6.05 35.13
N PRO A 301 -0.90 5.24 34.92
CA PRO A 301 0.39 5.46 35.57
C PRO A 301 1.06 6.78 35.15
N GLU A 302 0.82 7.22 33.92
CA GLU A 302 1.37 8.46 33.34
C GLU A 302 0.53 9.71 33.72
N ASN A 303 -0.60 9.52 34.42
CA ASN A 303 -1.51 10.58 34.86
C ASN A 303 -2.03 11.47 33.72
N GLU A 304 -2.31 10.88 32.56
CA GLU A 304 -2.77 11.63 31.39
C GLU A 304 -4.30 11.70 31.30
N TYR A 305 -5.05 10.80 31.94
CA TYR A 305 -6.50 10.65 31.80
C TYR A 305 -7.31 11.31 32.93
N GLY A 306 -6.66 11.89 33.94
CA GLY A 306 -7.34 12.47 35.11
C GLY A 306 -8.42 13.52 34.79
N GLU A 307 -8.23 14.33 33.75
CA GLU A 307 -9.23 15.32 33.30
C GLU A 307 -10.44 14.71 32.57
N LEU A 308 -10.30 13.51 32.01
CA LEU A 308 -11.40 12.82 31.33
C LEU A 308 -12.53 12.49 32.31
N ARG A 309 -12.16 12.08 33.54
CA ARG A 309 -13.09 11.82 34.65
C ARG A 309 -13.91 13.04 35.03
N ARG A 310 -13.30 14.24 35.06
CA ARG A 310 -13.98 15.47 35.52
C ARG A 310 -15.19 15.82 34.64
N LYS A 311 -15.20 15.36 33.38
CA LYS A 311 -16.27 15.63 32.41
C LYS A 311 -17.33 14.53 32.32
N LYS A 312 -17.09 13.30 32.83
CA LYS A 312 -18.04 12.17 32.78
C LYS A 312 -17.99 11.32 34.07
N PRO A 313 -19.02 11.37 34.95
CA PRO A 313 -19.00 10.72 36.27
C PRO A 313 -19.13 9.19 36.27
N LEU A 314 -19.34 8.54 35.11
CA LEU A 314 -19.45 7.08 34.96
C LEU A 314 -18.09 6.37 34.79
N ILE A 315 -16.97 7.09 34.91
CA ILE A 315 -15.61 6.57 34.72
C ILE A 315 -14.96 6.31 36.10
N GLY A 316 -14.67 5.05 36.41
CA GLY A 316 -13.82 4.64 37.52
C GLY A 316 -12.34 4.91 37.23
N TYR A 317 -11.61 5.46 38.18
CA TYR A 317 -10.22 5.89 37.99
C TYR A 317 -9.33 5.32 39.09
N GLN A 318 -8.28 4.58 38.70
CA GLN A 318 -7.20 4.16 39.59
C GLN A 318 -5.88 4.67 39.05
N LYS A 319 -5.07 5.22 39.96
CA LYS A 319 -3.73 5.73 39.68
C LYS A 319 -2.72 4.62 39.92
#